data_AF-A0A7Y5Q1N3-F1
#
_entry.id   AF-A0A7Y5Q1N3-F1
#
_cell.length_a   1.000
_cell.length_b   1.000
_cell.length_c   1.000
_cell.angle_alpha   90.00
_cell.angle_beta   90.00
_cell.angle_gamma   90.00
#
_symmetry.space_group_name_H-M   'P 1'
#
loop_
_entity.id
_entity.type
_entity.pdbx_description
1 polymer ?
#
loop_
_entity_poly.entity_id
_entity_poly.type
_entity_poly.pdbx_seq_one_letter_code
_entity_poly.pdbx_strand_id
1 'polypeptide(L)'
;LAAATCLALELALWAQLALAAYFFTPVELLPEFDLDHGAPGLLASLGWCDAVLRGLWLASYSLFGILNALCGFALYIDRRTLLEGWDIELVFRNLARRAAKLLQRVAPLLLVLLALGAGAGMAQAQAQESAGETTQVEAPQDPVEVAREVLDTEEFETKEVERRLLWGSSKGPPRLPSLGWMGTILQALGIGLLIVLLAVLVLLVARTFGWIQWRRDKLAPAAEPVTHVFGLDVRPQSLPDDIGGRARELWLAGQASEAMGLLYRAALSRLIGRQGLEIEPGDTERDCVERVRRKGVGATAEFFERITRAWLVCAYSRTRPADEVALELCERWNGVFEERGA
;
A
#
# COMPACT_ATOMS: atom_id res chain seq x y z
N LEU A 1 28.41 -25.01 2.11
CA LEU A 1 28.77 -23.68 1.56
C LEU A 1 28.22 -22.54 2.43
N ALA A 2 26.90 -22.39 2.58
CA ALA A 2 26.31 -21.27 3.37
C ALA A 2 26.75 -21.21 4.85
N ALA A 3 26.87 -22.35 5.54
CA ALA A 3 27.35 -22.37 6.93
C ALA A 3 28.83 -21.93 7.05
N ALA A 4 29.67 -22.33 6.09
CA ALA A 4 31.07 -21.97 6.07
C ALA A 4 31.27 -20.47 5.78
N THR A 5 30.44 -19.89 4.90
CA THR A 5 30.48 -18.44 4.63
C THR A 5 30.01 -17.61 5.82
N CYS A 6 28.99 -18.07 6.56
CA CYS A 6 28.56 -17.39 7.78
C CYS A 6 29.64 -17.41 8.86
N LEU A 7 30.28 -18.57 9.06
CA LEU A 7 31.35 -18.73 10.03
C LEU A 7 32.59 -17.88 9.65
N ALA A 8 32.91 -17.78 8.35
CA ALA A 8 33.97 -16.90 7.87
C ALA A 8 33.67 -15.41 8.12
N LEU A 9 32.43 -14.97 7.91
CA LEU A 9 32.02 -13.59 8.19
C LEU A 9 32.00 -13.28 9.69
N GLU A 10 31.56 -14.23 10.52
CA GLU A 10 31.58 -14.11 11.98
C GLU A 10 33.01 -13.96 12.51
N LEU A 11 33.93 -14.81 12.03
CA LEU A 11 35.36 -14.71 12.35
C LEU A 11 35.97 -13.40 11.86
N ALA A 12 35.58 -12.93 10.68
CA ALA A 12 36.05 -11.66 10.14
C ALA A 12 35.60 -10.47 11.00
N LEU A 13 34.33 -10.46 11.44
CA LEU A 13 33.80 -9.43 12.33
C LEU A 13 34.51 -9.43 13.68
N TRP A 14 34.71 -10.62 14.27
CA TRP A 14 35.46 -10.75 15.51
C TRP A 14 36.90 -10.24 15.36
N ALA A 15 37.59 -10.63 14.28
CA ALA A 15 38.96 -10.20 14.02
C ALA A 15 39.07 -8.68 13.83
N GLN A 16 38.10 -8.04 13.16
CA GLN A 16 38.03 -6.59 13.00
C GLN A 16 37.81 -5.88 14.33
N LEU A 17 36.92 -6.40 15.19
CA LEU A 17 36.69 -5.85 16.52
C LEU A 17 37.91 -6.03 17.44
N ALA A 18 38.57 -7.18 17.38
CA ALA A 18 39.80 -7.45 18.11
C ALA A 18 40.94 -6.51 17.66
N LEU A 19 41.08 -6.30 16.35
CA LEU A 19 42.05 -5.36 15.79
C LEU A 19 41.75 -3.91 16.23
N ALA A 20 40.48 -3.50 16.20
CA ALA A 20 40.08 -2.19 16.69
C ALA A 20 40.42 -2.03 18.19
N ALA A 21 40.07 -3.01 19.02
CA ALA A 21 40.40 -3.00 20.44
C ALA A 21 41.92 -2.89 20.69
N TYR A 22 42.73 -3.58 19.87
CA TYR A 22 44.18 -3.46 19.90
C TYR A 22 44.66 -2.03 19.60
N PHE A 23 44.15 -1.38 18.54
CA PHE A 23 44.52 -0.01 18.20
C PHE A 23 44.15 1.03 19.26
N PHE A 24 43.06 0.80 20.00
CA PHE A 24 42.63 1.69 21.09
C PHE A 24 43.32 1.40 22.43
N THR A 25 44.09 0.32 22.53
CA THR A 25 44.82 -0.01 23.75
C THR A 25 46.15 0.74 23.78
N PRO A 26 46.41 1.59 24.79
CA PRO A 26 47.69 2.27 24.92
C PRO A 26 48.80 1.24 25.18
N VAL A 27 50.01 1.53 24.67
CA VAL A 27 51.15 0.59 24.68
C VAL A 27 51.53 0.15 26.10
N GLU A 28 51.30 1.00 27.11
CA GLU A 28 51.58 0.69 28.52
C GLU A 28 50.68 -0.41 29.11
N LEU A 29 49.50 -0.65 28.51
CA LEU A 29 48.55 -1.69 28.95
C LEU A 29 48.69 -2.99 28.18
N LEU A 30 49.56 -3.07 27.17
CA LEU A 30 49.74 -4.29 26.39
C LEU A 30 50.42 -5.36 27.25
N PRO A 31 49.86 -6.58 27.31
CA PRO A 31 50.49 -7.67 28.05
C PRO A 31 51.83 -8.03 27.41
N GLU A 32 52.85 -8.23 28.24
CA GLU A 32 54.13 -8.77 27.79
C GLU A 32 53.92 -10.24 27.38
N PHE A 33 54.24 -10.55 26.12
CA PHE A 33 54.10 -11.90 25.59
C PHE A 33 55.26 -12.77 26.08
N ASP A 34 55.05 -13.50 27.18
CA ASP A 34 55.98 -14.52 27.63
C ASP A 34 55.79 -15.80 26.80
N LEU A 35 56.67 -15.98 25.79
CA LEU A 35 56.67 -17.11 24.87
C LEU A 35 57.27 -18.39 25.49
N ASP A 36 57.93 -18.30 26.65
CA ASP A 36 58.65 -19.44 27.24
C ASP A 36 57.72 -20.47 27.91
N HIS A 37 56.48 -20.09 28.23
CA HIS A 37 55.56 -20.90 29.06
C HIS A 37 54.48 -21.66 28.26
N GLY A 38 54.58 -21.68 26.92
CA GLY A 38 53.63 -22.35 26.04
C GLY A 38 52.21 -21.72 26.02
N ALA A 39 51.28 -22.35 25.30
CA ALA A 39 49.90 -21.84 25.12
C ALA A 39 49.12 -21.54 26.43
N PRO A 40 49.26 -22.33 27.52
CA PRO A 40 48.60 -22.02 28.79
C PRO A 40 49.18 -20.78 29.48
N GLY A 41 50.50 -20.58 29.40
CA GLY A 41 51.19 -19.41 29.95
C GLY A 41 50.85 -18.14 29.19
N LEU A 42 50.71 -18.25 27.86
CA LEU A 42 50.27 -17.15 27.00
C LEU A 42 48.83 -16.72 27.33
N LEU A 43 47.89 -17.66 27.47
CA LEU A 43 46.50 -17.33 27.84
C LEU A 43 46.39 -16.74 29.25
N ALA A 44 47.25 -17.16 30.18
CA ALA A 44 47.31 -16.61 31.52
C ALA A 44 47.91 -15.19 31.56
N SER A 45 48.87 -14.87 30.68
CA SER A 45 49.48 -13.53 30.60
C SER A 45 48.56 -12.49 29.96
N LEU A 46 47.56 -12.91 29.17
CA LEU A 46 46.60 -11.99 28.55
C LEU A 46 45.62 -11.33 29.54
N GLY A 47 45.39 -11.91 30.73
CA GLY A 47 44.60 -11.29 31.81
C GLY A 47 43.29 -10.65 31.35
N TRP A 48 43.21 -9.32 31.41
CA TRP A 48 42.03 -8.53 30.99
C TRP A 48 41.77 -8.58 29.47
N CYS A 49 42.81 -8.74 28.64
CA CYS A 49 42.68 -8.86 27.20
C CYS A 49 41.93 -10.15 26.81
N ASP A 50 42.13 -11.26 27.54
CA ASP A 50 41.40 -12.51 27.28
C ASP A 50 39.88 -12.32 27.52
N ALA A 51 39.52 -11.63 28.62
CA ALA A 51 38.12 -11.31 28.91
C ALA A 51 37.50 -10.40 27.84
N VAL A 52 38.23 -9.40 27.35
CA VAL A 52 37.78 -8.52 26.26
C VAL A 52 37.60 -9.29 24.96
N LEU A 53 38.57 -10.13 24.57
CA LEU A 53 38.50 -10.92 23.33
C LEU A 53 37.34 -11.93 23.35
N ARG A 54 37.10 -12.58 24.49
CA ARG A 54 35.92 -13.46 24.69
C ARG A 54 34.61 -12.69 24.66
N GLY A 55 34.57 -11.50 25.25
CA GLY A 55 33.41 -10.62 25.22
C GLY A 55 33.06 -10.17 23.80
N LEU A 56 34.08 -9.75 23.03
CA LEU A 56 33.93 -9.39 21.62
C LEU A 56 33.49 -10.59 20.78
N TRP A 57 33.99 -11.78 21.07
CA TRP A 57 33.55 -13.01 20.41
C TRP A 57 32.07 -13.29 20.67
N LEU A 58 31.65 -13.23 21.94
CA LEU A 58 30.25 -13.44 22.33
C LEU A 58 29.30 -12.41 21.70
N ALA A 59 29.75 -11.15 21.61
CA ALA A 59 29.02 -10.08 20.95
C ALA A 59 28.86 -10.33 19.45
N SER A 60 29.95 -10.72 18.77
CA SER A 60 29.93 -11.11 17.34
C SER A 60 28.96 -12.27 17.10
N TYR A 61 29.07 -13.33 17.90
CA TYR A 61 28.22 -14.53 17.82
C TYR A 61 26.73 -14.20 18.01
N SER A 62 26.42 -13.38 19.02
CA SER A 62 25.05 -12.98 19.33
C SER A 62 24.43 -12.12 18.22
N LEU A 63 25.21 -11.17 17.69
CA LEU A 63 24.77 -10.33 16.58
C LEU A 63 24.50 -11.16 15.32
N PHE A 64 25.40 -12.09 14.98
CA PHE A 64 25.21 -12.98 13.84
C PHE A 64 24.01 -13.93 14.02
N GLY A 65 23.74 -14.39 15.24
CA GLY A 65 22.54 -15.17 15.55
C GLY A 65 21.26 -14.40 15.24
N ILE A 66 21.17 -13.14 15.64
CA ILE A 66 20.01 -12.27 15.36
C ILE A 66 19.88 -12.02 13.86
N LEU A 67 20.97 -11.67 13.17
CA LEU A 67 20.95 -11.43 11.72
C LEU A 67 20.52 -12.67 10.94
N ASN A 68 21.01 -13.86 11.31
CA ASN A 68 20.59 -15.10 10.67
C ASN A 68 19.11 -15.40 10.88
N ALA A 69 18.59 -15.17 12.09
CA ALA A 69 17.16 -15.34 12.38
C ALA A 69 16.30 -14.36 11.57
N LEU A 70 16.71 -13.08 11.48
CA LEU A 70 16.03 -12.06 10.70
C LEU A 70 16.08 -12.35 9.20
N CYS A 71 17.22 -12.77 8.65
CA CYS A 71 17.33 -13.15 7.25
C CYS A 71 16.49 -14.39 6.92
N GLY A 72 16.49 -15.40 7.79
CA GLY A 72 15.63 -16.58 7.63
C GLY A 72 14.14 -16.20 7.65
N PHE A 73 13.75 -15.32 8.56
CA PHE A 73 12.38 -14.81 8.64
C PHE A 73 12.01 -13.94 7.43
N ALA A 74 12.92 -13.09 6.95
CA ALA A 74 12.70 -12.27 5.77
C ALA A 74 12.52 -13.13 4.50
N LEU A 75 13.36 -14.16 4.32
CA LEU A 75 13.21 -15.12 3.23
C LEU A 75 11.88 -15.91 3.33
N TYR A 76 11.45 -16.23 4.54
CA TYR A 76 10.16 -16.87 4.78
C TYR A 76 9.00 -15.97 4.37
N ILE A 77 9.00 -14.70 4.79
CA ILE A 77 7.97 -13.72 4.40
C ILE A 77 7.97 -13.54 2.88
N ASP A 78 9.14 -13.37 2.26
CA ASP A 78 9.24 -13.16 0.82
C ASP A 78 8.64 -14.34 0.05
N ARG A 79 9.00 -15.56 0.44
CA ARG A 79 8.46 -16.78 -0.19
C ARG A 79 6.95 -16.93 0.03
N ARG A 80 6.46 -16.58 1.22
CA ARG A 80 5.04 -16.63 1.53
C ARG A 80 4.25 -15.54 0.79
N THR A 81 4.82 -14.35 0.67
CA THR A 81 4.28 -13.23 -0.12
C THR A 81 4.28 -13.56 -1.60
N LEU A 82 5.26 -14.29 -2.12
CA LEU A 82 5.27 -14.76 -3.51
C LEU A 82 4.21 -15.85 -3.77
N LEU A 83 3.97 -16.74 -2.82
CA LEU A 83 2.96 -17.79 -2.93
C LEU A 83 1.53 -17.26 -2.77
N GLU A 84 1.31 -16.32 -1.85
CA GLU A 84 0.01 -15.68 -1.59
C GLU A 84 -0.21 -14.44 -2.48
N GLY A 85 0.86 -13.89 -3.06
CA GLY A 85 0.85 -12.67 -3.87
C GLY A 85 0.15 -12.82 -5.21
N TRP A 86 -0.12 -14.05 -5.65
CA TRP A 86 -0.97 -14.30 -6.80
C TRP A 86 -2.39 -13.74 -6.60
N ASP A 87 -2.92 -13.82 -5.37
CA ASP A 87 -4.23 -13.28 -5.03
C ASP A 87 -4.20 -11.74 -4.96
N ILE A 88 -3.13 -11.18 -4.38
CA ILE A 88 -2.89 -9.73 -4.31
C ILE A 88 -2.72 -9.12 -5.72
N GLU A 89 -2.00 -9.80 -6.62
CA GLU A 89 -1.83 -9.39 -8.01
C GLU A 89 -3.19 -9.36 -8.74
N LEU A 90 -4.05 -10.36 -8.52
CA LEU A 90 -5.39 -10.38 -9.11
C LEU A 90 -6.25 -9.21 -8.61
N VAL A 91 -6.18 -8.90 -7.31
CA VAL A 91 -6.88 -7.75 -6.71
C VAL A 91 -6.36 -6.44 -7.32
N PHE A 92 -5.05 -6.24 -7.41
CA PHE A 92 -4.46 -5.05 -8.05
C PHE A 92 -4.80 -4.96 -9.54
N ARG A 93 -4.79 -6.08 -10.27
CA ARG A 93 -5.14 -6.11 -11.70
C ARG A 93 -6.63 -5.83 -11.92
N ASN A 94 -7.48 -6.21 -10.97
CA ASN A 94 -8.90 -5.86 -10.98
C ASN A 94 -9.13 -4.38 -10.64
N LEU A 95 -8.39 -3.83 -9.68
CA LEU A 95 -8.41 -2.40 -9.35
C LEU A 95 -7.89 -1.54 -10.51
N ALA A 96 -6.78 -1.93 -11.13
CA ALA A 96 -6.21 -1.26 -12.30
C ALA A 96 -7.19 -1.26 -13.48
N ARG A 97 -7.86 -2.39 -13.74
CA ARG A 97 -8.92 -2.46 -14.78
C ARG A 97 -10.12 -1.57 -14.46
N ARG A 98 -10.51 -1.44 -13.19
CA ARG A 98 -11.60 -0.54 -12.76
C ARG A 98 -11.19 0.94 -12.87
N ALA A 99 -9.98 1.27 -12.45
CA ALA A 99 -9.42 2.62 -12.55
C ALA A 99 -9.26 3.05 -14.01
N ALA A 100 -8.75 2.17 -14.89
CA ALA A 100 -8.65 2.43 -16.32
C ALA A 100 -10.02 2.68 -16.96
N LYS A 101 -11.06 1.91 -16.60
CA LYS A 101 -12.44 2.13 -17.08
C LYS A 101 -13.05 3.45 -16.57
N LEU A 102 -12.76 3.84 -15.33
CA LEU A 102 -13.17 5.14 -14.78
C LEU A 102 -12.46 6.29 -15.50
N LEU A 103 -11.14 6.18 -15.69
CA LEU A 103 -10.35 7.18 -16.40
C LEU A 103 -10.81 7.33 -17.85
N GLN A 104 -11.12 6.23 -18.55
CA GLN A 104 -11.70 6.28 -19.91
C GLN A 104 -13.05 6.98 -19.97
N ARG A 105 -13.86 6.92 -18.91
CA ARG A 105 -15.17 7.60 -18.85
C ARG A 105 -15.07 9.08 -18.47
N VAL A 106 -14.10 9.43 -17.63
CA VAL A 106 -13.93 10.80 -17.10
C VAL A 106 -13.01 11.65 -18.00
N ALA A 107 -12.06 11.03 -18.71
CA ALA A 107 -11.15 11.71 -19.64
C ALA A 107 -11.84 12.61 -20.68
N PRO A 108 -12.93 12.19 -21.38
CA PRO A 108 -13.59 13.08 -22.34
C PRO A 108 -14.28 14.28 -21.67
N LEU A 109 -14.85 14.10 -20.48
CA LEU A 109 -15.48 15.19 -19.72
C LEU A 109 -14.44 16.23 -19.27
N LEU A 110 -13.28 15.75 -18.81
CA LEU A 110 -12.18 16.59 -18.33
C LEU A 110 -11.52 17.36 -19.49
N LEU A 111 -11.39 16.74 -20.67
CA LEU A 111 -10.94 17.39 -21.91
C LEU A 111 -11.91 18.49 -22.37
N VAL A 112 -13.22 18.25 -22.31
CA VAL A 112 -14.23 19.24 -22.64
C VAL A 112 -14.18 20.41 -21.66
N LEU A 113 -14.04 20.15 -20.35
CA LEU A 113 -13.94 21.20 -19.34
C LEU A 113 -12.68 22.08 -19.53
N LEU A 114 -11.56 21.48 -19.91
CA LEU A 114 -10.30 22.17 -20.22
C LEU A 114 -10.42 23.03 -21.49
N ALA A 115 -11.11 22.52 -22.53
CA ALA A 115 -11.37 23.26 -23.75
C ALA A 115 -12.30 24.47 -23.52
N LEU A 116 -13.33 24.32 -22.69
CA LEU A 116 -14.20 25.43 -22.29
C LEU A 116 -13.47 26.48 -21.43
N GLY A 117 -12.56 26.06 -20.55
CA GLY A 117 -11.72 26.97 -19.76
C GLY A 117 -10.74 27.79 -20.61
N ALA A 118 -10.16 27.18 -21.66
CA ALA A 118 -9.29 27.88 -22.60
C ALA A 118 -10.05 28.88 -23.50
N GLY A 119 -11.29 28.58 -23.87
CA GLY A 119 -12.13 29.46 -24.69
C GLY A 119 -12.50 30.78 -23.98
N ALA A 120 -12.69 30.74 -22.65
CA ALA A 120 -13.01 31.94 -21.87
C ALA A 120 -11.84 32.94 -21.79
N GLY A 121 -10.58 32.45 -21.83
CA GLY A 121 -9.40 33.31 -21.79
C GLY A 121 -9.15 34.10 -23.09
N MET A 122 -9.47 33.51 -24.25
CA MET A 122 -9.30 34.20 -25.54
C MET A 122 -10.35 35.29 -25.78
N ALA A 123 -11.58 35.13 -25.28
CA ALA A 123 -12.64 36.13 -25.44
C ALA A 123 -12.34 37.46 -24.71
N GLN A 124 -11.57 37.41 -23.62
CA GLN A 124 -11.28 38.58 -22.80
C GLN A 124 -10.06 39.38 -23.28
N ALA A 125 -9.21 38.79 -24.14
CA ALA A 125 -8.03 39.46 -24.71
C ALA A 125 -8.36 40.40 -25.87
N GLN A 126 -9.44 40.14 -26.64
CA GLN A 126 -9.85 41.01 -27.76
C GLN A 126 -10.65 42.25 -27.33
N ALA A 127 -11.11 42.34 -26.07
CA ALA A 127 -11.91 43.46 -25.61
C ALA A 127 -11.10 44.72 -25.23
N GLN A 128 -9.77 44.61 -25.07
CA GLN A 128 -8.95 45.69 -24.50
C GLN A 128 -8.17 46.52 -25.54
N GLU A 129 -8.26 46.19 -26.84
CA GLU A 129 -7.52 46.89 -27.90
C GLU A 129 -8.35 47.96 -28.63
N SER A 130 -9.61 48.20 -28.23
CA SER A 130 -10.51 49.18 -28.87
C SER A 130 -10.88 50.40 -28.02
N ALA A 131 -10.17 50.68 -26.93
CA ALA A 131 -10.46 51.81 -26.05
C ALA A 131 -9.19 52.62 -25.73
N GLY A 132 -8.74 53.40 -26.71
CA GLY A 132 -7.51 54.19 -26.57
C GLY A 132 -7.41 55.36 -27.55
N GLU A 133 -8.49 56.09 -27.82
CA GLU A 133 -8.38 57.40 -28.47
C GLU A 133 -9.59 58.28 -28.10
N THR A 134 -9.36 59.30 -27.26
CA THR A 134 -9.99 60.64 -27.28
C THR A 134 -9.70 61.39 -25.98
N THR A 135 -9.06 62.56 -26.06
CA THR A 135 -9.49 63.74 -25.31
C THR A 135 -9.19 64.98 -26.15
N GLN A 136 -10.25 65.75 -26.38
CA GLN A 136 -10.39 66.93 -27.22
C GLN A 136 -9.87 68.19 -26.52
N VAL A 137 -9.42 69.21 -27.27
CA VAL A 137 -9.64 70.64 -26.95
C VAL A 137 -9.79 71.44 -28.26
N GLU A 138 -10.71 72.39 -28.20
CA GLU A 138 -11.33 73.27 -29.22
C GLU A 138 -10.38 74.37 -29.77
N ALA A 139 -10.58 74.76 -31.05
CA ALA A 139 -9.91 75.90 -31.74
C ALA A 139 -10.56 77.26 -31.35
N PRO A 140 -10.07 78.48 -31.73
CA PRO A 140 -9.11 78.83 -32.81
C PRO A 140 -8.11 80.02 -32.57
N GLN A 141 -7.03 80.13 -33.38
CA GLN A 141 -6.63 81.31 -34.21
C GLN A 141 -5.18 81.25 -34.82
N ASP A 142 -5.12 81.61 -36.12
CA ASP A 142 -4.03 81.99 -37.06
C ASP A 142 -2.63 81.29 -37.12
N PRO A 143 -2.30 80.48 -38.15
CA PRO A 143 -1.05 79.69 -38.27
C PRO A 143 0.24 80.41 -38.73
N VAL A 144 0.23 81.71 -39.05
CA VAL A 144 1.37 82.38 -39.70
C VAL A 144 2.36 83.02 -38.71
N GLU A 145 1.91 83.40 -37.52
CA GLU A 145 2.74 84.13 -36.54
C GLU A 145 3.73 83.23 -35.79
N VAL A 146 3.33 81.99 -35.48
CA VAL A 146 4.14 80.99 -34.76
C VAL A 146 5.41 80.58 -35.54
N ALA A 147 5.40 80.70 -36.87
CA ALA A 147 6.54 80.31 -37.71
C ALA A 147 7.70 81.32 -37.71
N ARG A 148 7.47 82.58 -37.31
CA ARG A 148 8.52 83.61 -37.28
C ARG A 148 9.31 83.62 -35.98
N GLU A 149 8.69 83.23 -34.87
CA GLU A 149 9.31 83.22 -33.54
C GLU A 149 10.29 82.05 -33.34
N VAL A 150 10.13 80.96 -34.10
CA VAL A 150 10.97 79.75 -34.01
C VAL A 150 12.31 79.87 -34.75
N LEU A 151 12.51 80.87 -35.61
CA LEU A 151 13.71 80.99 -36.45
C LEU A 151 14.76 81.99 -35.96
N ASP A 152 14.45 82.89 -35.03
CA ASP A 152 15.40 83.90 -34.49
C ASP A 152 16.07 83.45 -33.17
N THR A 153 16.39 82.16 -33.11
CA THR A 153 17.04 81.43 -32.01
C THR A 153 18.46 81.94 -31.69
N GLU A 154 18.78 82.12 -30.39
CA GLU A 154 20.15 82.17 -29.83
C GLU A 154 20.66 80.77 -29.40
N GLU A 155 19.87 79.72 -29.62
CA GLU A 155 20.14 78.34 -29.19
C GLU A 155 21.23 77.62 -30.03
N PHE A 156 21.83 78.30 -31.01
CA PHE A 156 22.86 77.78 -31.91
C PHE A 156 24.31 78.08 -31.46
N GLU A 157 24.57 78.35 -30.18
CA GLU A 157 25.94 78.38 -29.63
C GLU A 157 26.38 77.00 -29.11
N THR A 158 27.41 76.44 -29.76
CA THR A 158 28.05 75.18 -29.35
C THR A 158 29.02 75.44 -28.19
N LYS A 159 28.80 74.84 -27.02
CA LYS A 159 29.77 74.88 -25.88
C LYS A 159 30.28 73.51 -25.48
N GLU A 160 31.60 73.41 -25.39
CA GLU A 160 32.42 72.26 -25.00
C GLU A 160 32.04 71.67 -23.64
N VAL A 161 31.99 70.34 -23.55
CA VAL A 161 31.70 69.61 -22.32
C VAL A 161 32.99 69.01 -21.75
N GLU A 162 33.58 69.66 -20.74
CA GLU A 162 34.57 69.03 -19.85
C GLU A 162 33.88 67.98 -18.96
N ARG A 163 34.29 66.72 -19.09
CA ARG A 163 33.78 65.62 -18.25
C ARG A 163 34.53 65.59 -16.91
N ARG A 164 33.89 66.11 -15.86
CA ARG A 164 34.27 65.82 -14.47
C ARG A 164 33.20 64.91 -13.85
N LEU A 165 33.59 63.70 -13.43
CA LEU A 165 32.70 62.74 -12.79
C LEU A 165 32.35 63.23 -11.37
N LEU A 166 31.27 63.98 -11.27
CA LEU A 166 30.57 64.22 -10.01
C LEU A 166 29.54 63.10 -9.84
N TRP A 167 29.72 62.23 -8.84
CA TRP A 167 28.68 61.30 -8.42
C TRP A 167 27.58 62.08 -7.70
N GLY A 168 26.64 62.61 -8.49
CA GLY A 168 25.39 63.21 -8.05
C GLY A 168 24.20 62.37 -8.53
N SER A 169 23.34 62.02 -7.59
CA SER A 169 22.18 61.14 -7.73
C SER A 169 21.18 61.59 -8.81
N SER A 170 20.76 60.67 -9.69
CA SER A 170 19.55 60.84 -10.51
C SER A 170 18.86 59.51 -10.85
N LYS A 171 17.62 59.42 -10.34
CA LYS A 171 16.38 58.76 -10.82
C LYS A 171 16.38 57.26 -11.21
N GLY A 172 15.78 56.47 -10.29
CA GLY A 172 14.70 55.47 -10.52
C GLY A 172 14.93 54.27 -11.45
N PRO A 173 14.76 53.01 -11.00
CA PRO A 173 14.96 51.84 -11.85
C PRO A 173 13.86 51.70 -12.92
N PRO A 174 14.19 51.10 -14.09
CA PRO A 174 13.26 50.93 -15.21
C PRO A 174 12.10 50.00 -14.84
N ARG A 175 10.88 50.36 -15.26
CA ARG A 175 9.67 49.54 -15.06
C ARG A 175 9.70 48.32 -15.99
N LEU A 176 9.76 47.13 -15.41
CA LEU A 176 9.57 45.85 -16.10
C LEU A 176 8.10 45.68 -16.52
N PRO A 177 7.79 45.03 -17.66
CA PRO A 177 6.43 44.72 -18.05
C PRO A 177 5.76 43.82 -17.00
N SER A 178 4.54 44.16 -16.61
CA SER A 178 3.84 43.49 -15.50
C SER A 178 3.51 42.04 -15.85
N LEU A 179 4.02 41.09 -15.05
CA LEU A 179 3.69 39.66 -15.04
C LEU A 179 2.23 39.39 -14.58
N GLY A 180 1.30 40.30 -14.86
CA GLY A 180 -0.08 40.23 -14.37
C GLY A 180 -0.84 39.01 -14.87
N TRP A 181 -0.62 38.59 -16.12
CA TRP A 181 -1.28 37.43 -16.73
C TRP A 181 -0.94 36.10 -16.04
N MET A 182 0.27 35.98 -15.49
CA MET A 182 0.72 34.79 -14.77
C MET A 182 0.05 34.70 -13.38
N GLY A 183 -0.21 35.86 -12.77
CA GLY A 183 -1.03 35.97 -11.56
C GLY A 183 -2.46 35.49 -11.77
N THR A 184 -3.07 35.85 -12.90
CA THR A 184 -4.44 35.42 -13.24
C THR A 184 -4.55 33.91 -13.46
N ILE A 185 -3.57 33.30 -14.12
CA ILE A 185 -3.52 31.84 -14.33
C ILE A 185 -3.34 31.09 -13.00
N LEU A 186 -2.41 31.57 -12.16
CA LEU A 186 -2.15 30.97 -10.86
C LEU A 186 -3.36 31.08 -9.92
N GLN A 187 -4.07 32.22 -9.98
CA GLN A 187 -5.31 32.44 -9.23
C GLN A 187 -6.45 31.55 -9.74
N ALA A 188 -6.61 31.40 -11.06
CA ALA A 188 -7.62 30.51 -11.63
C ALA A 188 -7.37 29.04 -11.26
N LEU A 189 -6.11 28.59 -11.28
CA LEU A 189 -5.72 27.25 -10.81
C LEU A 189 -6.00 27.07 -9.31
N GLY A 190 -5.69 28.07 -8.48
CA GLY A 190 -5.97 28.05 -7.04
C GLY A 190 -7.45 27.95 -6.72
N ILE A 191 -8.29 28.73 -7.41
CA ILE A 191 -9.75 28.68 -7.27
C ILE A 191 -10.30 27.34 -7.76
N GLY A 192 -9.83 26.85 -8.91
CA GLY A 192 -10.23 25.54 -9.44
C GLY A 192 -9.91 24.40 -8.47
N LEU A 193 -8.71 24.41 -7.87
CA LEU A 193 -8.32 23.44 -6.85
C LEU A 193 -9.24 23.52 -5.62
N LEU A 194 -9.55 24.73 -5.14
CA LEU A 194 -10.44 24.94 -3.99
C LEU A 194 -11.85 24.40 -4.27
N ILE A 195 -12.40 24.65 -5.46
CA ILE A 195 -13.73 24.16 -5.87
C ILE A 195 -13.76 22.64 -5.89
N VAL A 196 -12.73 21.99 -6.45
CA VAL A 196 -12.62 20.52 -6.47
C VAL A 196 -12.52 19.97 -5.06
N LEU A 197 -11.72 20.59 -4.20
CA LEU A 197 -11.51 20.15 -2.82
C LEU A 197 -12.79 20.30 -1.99
N LEU A 198 -13.53 21.40 -2.20
CA LEU A 198 -14.85 21.62 -1.61
C LEU A 198 -15.87 20.60 -2.12
N ALA A 199 -15.89 20.32 -3.42
CA ALA A 199 -16.80 19.33 -4.01
C ALA A 199 -16.53 17.93 -3.46
N VAL A 200 -15.26 17.53 -3.34
CA VAL A 200 -14.85 16.25 -2.71
C VAL A 200 -15.26 16.21 -1.25
N LEU A 201 -15.04 17.30 -0.49
CA LEU A 201 -15.45 17.38 0.91
C LEU A 201 -16.96 17.25 1.05
N VAL A 202 -17.75 17.96 0.24
CA VAL A 202 -19.22 17.84 0.21
C VAL A 202 -19.66 16.42 -0.13
N LEU A 203 -18.99 15.77 -1.09
CA LEU A 203 -19.31 14.40 -1.49
C LEU A 203 -18.97 13.39 -0.38
N LEU A 204 -17.87 13.57 0.34
CA LEU A 204 -17.49 12.76 1.51
C LEU A 204 -18.45 12.98 2.70
N VAL A 205 -18.85 14.22 2.96
CA VAL A 205 -19.83 14.56 3.99
C VAL A 205 -21.20 13.98 3.63
N ALA A 206 -21.67 14.18 2.39
CA ALA A 206 -22.93 13.61 1.93
C ALA A 206 -22.94 12.07 1.93
N ARG A 207 -21.77 11.43 1.75
CA ARG A 207 -21.59 9.98 1.89
C ARG A 207 -21.63 9.54 3.35
N THR A 208 -20.94 10.23 4.26
CA THR A 208 -20.88 9.88 5.70
C THR A 208 -22.21 10.10 6.39
N PHE A 209 -22.95 11.15 6.03
CA PHE A 209 -24.32 11.41 6.52
C PHE A 209 -25.40 10.58 5.81
N GLY A 210 -25.03 9.68 4.88
CA GLY A 210 -25.95 8.75 4.24
C GLY A 210 -26.95 9.39 3.27
N TRP A 211 -26.77 10.66 2.89
CA TRP A 211 -27.60 11.38 1.93
C TRP A 211 -27.36 10.89 0.49
N ILE A 212 -26.15 10.43 0.20
CA ILE A 212 -25.78 9.82 -1.07
C ILE A 212 -25.54 8.32 -0.84
N GLN A 213 -26.61 7.55 -0.98
CA GLN A 213 -26.52 6.11 -1.09
C GLN A 213 -26.38 5.79 -2.57
N TRP A 214 -25.17 5.52 -3.04
CA TRP A 214 -25.02 4.85 -4.33
C TRP A 214 -25.69 3.49 -4.15
N ARG A 215 -26.94 3.36 -4.62
CA ARG A 215 -27.52 2.06 -4.86
C ARG A 215 -26.53 1.34 -5.76
N ARG A 216 -25.77 0.44 -5.16
CA ARG A 216 -25.25 -0.72 -5.85
C ARG A 216 -26.51 -1.47 -6.27
N ASP A 217 -27.09 -1.07 -7.39
CA ASP A 217 -27.80 -2.03 -8.21
C ASP A 217 -26.73 -3.06 -8.55
N LYS A 218 -26.66 -4.09 -7.70
CA LYS A 218 -25.97 -5.32 -8.02
C LYS A 218 -26.77 -5.86 -9.21
N LEU A 219 -26.42 -5.45 -10.43
CA LEU A 219 -26.49 -6.35 -11.55
C LEU A 219 -25.51 -7.46 -11.17
N ALA A 220 -25.98 -8.41 -10.37
CA ALA A 220 -25.24 -9.59 -10.02
C ALA A 220 -24.96 -10.28 -11.36
N PRO A 221 -23.69 -10.35 -11.83
CA PRO A 221 -23.40 -11.40 -12.78
C PRO A 221 -23.80 -12.70 -12.08
N ALA A 222 -24.53 -13.57 -12.79
CA ALA A 222 -24.95 -14.87 -12.26
C ALA A 222 -23.77 -15.49 -11.50
N ALA A 223 -23.94 -15.66 -10.19
CA ALA A 223 -22.88 -16.13 -9.32
C ALA A 223 -22.42 -17.48 -9.86
N GLU A 224 -21.19 -17.54 -10.39
CA GLU A 224 -20.58 -18.83 -10.66
C GLU A 224 -20.46 -19.56 -9.31
N PRO A 225 -20.95 -20.79 -9.21
CA PRO A 225 -20.91 -21.53 -7.96
C PRO A 225 -19.46 -21.67 -7.51
N VAL A 226 -19.19 -21.38 -6.24
CA VAL A 226 -17.87 -21.52 -5.63
C VAL A 226 -17.41 -22.97 -5.81
N THR A 227 -16.43 -23.16 -6.69
CA THR A 227 -15.92 -24.49 -7.05
C THR A 227 -14.85 -25.00 -6.08
N HIS A 228 -14.14 -24.09 -5.39
CA HIS A 228 -13.04 -24.45 -4.50
C HIS A 228 -13.00 -23.55 -3.25
N VAL A 229 -12.94 -24.17 -2.07
CA VAL A 229 -12.67 -23.52 -0.78
C VAL A 229 -11.49 -24.26 -0.15
N PHE A 230 -10.36 -23.57 0.08
CA PHE A 230 -9.11 -24.16 0.62
C PHE A 230 -8.54 -25.36 -0.16
N GLY A 231 -8.62 -25.35 -1.50
CA GLY A 231 -8.15 -26.49 -2.31
C GLY A 231 -9.01 -27.75 -2.18
N LEU A 232 -10.10 -27.71 -1.41
CA LEU A 232 -11.14 -28.72 -1.38
C LEU A 232 -12.19 -28.41 -2.45
N ASP A 233 -12.51 -29.38 -3.29
CA ASP A 233 -13.63 -29.29 -4.23
C ASP A 233 -14.95 -29.39 -3.43
N VAL A 234 -15.76 -28.33 -3.46
CA VAL A 234 -17.04 -28.21 -2.74
C VAL A 234 -18.23 -28.43 -3.69
N ARG A 235 -17.98 -28.84 -4.95
CA ARG A 235 -19.04 -29.08 -5.93
C ARG A 235 -20.02 -30.15 -5.44
N PRO A 236 -21.34 -29.87 -5.46
CA PRO A 236 -22.39 -30.83 -5.10
C PRO A 236 -22.30 -32.17 -5.85
N GLN A 237 -21.69 -32.18 -7.04
CA GLN A 237 -21.55 -33.34 -7.92
C GLN A 237 -20.42 -34.30 -7.53
N SER A 238 -19.55 -33.93 -6.58
CA SER A 238 -18.44 -34.77 -6.09
C SER A 238 -18.77 -35.53 -4.79
N LEU A 239 -19.97 -35.29 -4.24
CA LEU A 239 -20.41 -35.85 -2.97
C LEU A 239 -21.15 -37.18 -3.20
N PRO A 240 -20.82 -38.25 -2.45
CA PRO A 240 -21.58 -39.50 -2.47
C PRO A 240 -23.03 -39.31 -2.02
N ASP A 241 -23.95 -40.17 -2.48
CA ASP A 241 -25.37 -40.11 -2.09
C ASP A 241 -25.58 -40.33 -0.58
N ASP A 242 -24.76 -41.19 0.05
CA ASP A 242 -24.74 -41.40 1.51
C ASP A 242 -23.44 -40.86 2.13
N ILE A 243 -23.49 -39.60 2.55
CA ILE A 243 -22.35 -38.89 3.13
C ILE A 243 -22.00 -39.44 4.52
N GLY A 244 -23.00 -39.72 5.36
CA GLY A 244 -22.81 -40.20 6.72
C GLY A 244 -22.24 -41.62 6.75
N GLY A 245 -22.80 -42.53 5.95
CA GLY A 245 -22.30 -43.89 5.80
C GLY A 245 -20.89 -43.93 5.22
N ARG A 246 -20.62 -43.15 4.15
CA ARG A 246 -19.29 -43.11 3.55
C ARG A 246 -18.23 -42.52 4.47
N ALA A 247 -18.57 -41.48 5.24
CA ALA A 247 -17.65 -40.91 6.24
C ALA A 247 -17.31 -41.94 7.34
N ARG A 248 -18.30 -42.74 7.78
CA ARG A 248 -18.09 -43.82 8.75
C ARG A 248 -17.17 -44.92 8.20
N GLU A 249 -17.34 -45.34 6.95
CA GLU A 249 -16.46 -46.32 6.31
C GLU A 249 -15.02 -45.82 6.23
N LEU A 250 -14.81 -44.57 5.80
CA LEU A 250 -13.48 -43.95 5.73
C LEU A 250 -12.83 -43.84 7.11
N TRP A 251 -13.63 -43.56 8.16
CA TRP A 251 -13.16 -43.52 9.54
C TRP A 251 -12.64 -44.88 9.99
N LEU A 252 -13.44 -45.94 9.77
CA LEU A 252 -13.08 -47.32 10.12
C LEU A 252 -11.90 -47.86 9.29
N ALA A 253 -11.75 -47.39 8.05
CA ALA A 253 -10.59 -47.69 7.19
C ALA A 253 -9.30 -46.96 7.64
N GLY A 254 -9.34 -46.16 8.71
CA GLY A 254 -8.21 -45.44 9.25
C GLY A 254 -7.88 -44.13 8.52
N GLN A 255 -8.73 -43.70 7.58
CA GLN A 255 -8.61 -42.45 6.82
C GLN A 255 -9.35 -41.30 7.52
N ALA A 256 -8.92 -40.99 8.75
CA ALA A 256 -9.58 -40.03 9.65
C ALA A 256 -9.74 -38.61 9.06
N SER A 257 -8.72 -38.11 8.34
CA SER A 257 -8.75 -36.78 7.72
C SER A 257 -9.72 -36.71 6.55
N GLU A 258 -9.77 -37.75 5.71
CA GLU A 258 -10.70 -37.81 4.58
C GLU A 258 -12.16 -37.94 5.03
N ALA A 259 -12.43 -38.75 6.06
CA ALA A 259 -13.75 -38.90 6.66
C ALA A 259 -14.30 -37.55 7.16
N MET A 260 -13.53 -36.84 8.00
CA MET A 260 -13.97 -35.55 8.54
C MET A 260 -13.98 -34.44 7.47
N GLY A 261 -13.06 -34.50 6.51
CA GLY A 261 -13.03 -33.58 5.38
C GLY A 261 -14.21 -33.76 4.42
N LEU A 262 -14.75 -34.98 4.29
CA LEU A 262 -15.98 -35.24 3.56
C LEU A 262 -17.18 -34.59 4.26
N LEU A 263 -17.35 -34.82 5.57
CA LEU A 263 -18.42 -34.21 6.36
C LEU A 263 -18.36 -32.69 6.36
N TYR A 264 -17.16 -32.11 6.48
CA TYR A 264 -16.97 -30.66 6.43
C TYR A 264 -17.37 -30.07 5.07
N ARG A 265 -16.89 -30.64 3.95
CA ARG A 265 -17.28 -30.20 2.59
C ARG A 265 -18.77 -30.33 2.35
N ALA A 266 -19.34 -31.45 2.75
CA ALA A 266 -20.76 -31.71 2.63
C ALA A 266 -21.58 -30.67 3.40
N ALA A 267 -21.16 -30.37 4.64
CA ALA A 267 -21.84 -29.38 5.47
C ALA A 267 -21.80 -28.01 4.82
N LEU A 268 -20.62 -27.61 4.34
CA LEU A 268 -20.43 -26.34 3.67
C LEU A 268 -21.27 -26.23 2.39
N SER A 269 -21.26 -27.28 1.56
CA SER A 269 -22.06 -27.34 0.33
C SER A 269 -23.56 -27.20 0.61
N ARG A 270 -24.08 -27.85 1.66
CA ARG A 270 -25.49 -27.74 2.09
C ARG A 270 -25.81 -26.36 2.69
N LEU A 271 -24.88 -25.76 3.44
CA LEU A 271 -25.05 -24.41 4.01
C LEU A 271 -25.05 -23.33 2.92
N ILE A 272 -24.20 -23.46 1.90
CA ILE A 272 -24.19 -22.59 0.72
C ILE A 272 -25.50 -22.78 -0.06
N GLY A 273 -25.84 -24.02 -0.41
CA GLY A 273 -26.97 -24.33 -1.30
C GLY A 273 -28.35 -24.11 -0.69
N ARG A 274 -28.61 -24.63 0.52
CA ARG A 274 -29.94 -24.57 1.15
C ARG A 274 -30.15 -23.31 1.97
N GLN A 275 -29.13 -22.86 2.70
CA GLN A 275 -29.26 -21.71 3.59
C GLN A 275 -28.78 -20.42 2.94
N GLY A 276 -28.13 -20.46 1.77
CA GLY A 276 -27.65 -19.28 1.03
C GLY A 276 -26.45 -18.60 1.70
N LEU A 277 -25.57 -19.35 2.37
CA LEU A 277 -24.40 -18.79 3.05
C LEU A 277 -23.47 -18.11 2.03
N GLU A 278 -23.30 -16.78 2.17
CA GLU A 278 -22.33 -16.02 1.37
C GLU A 278 -20.93 -16.21 1.99
N ILE A 279 -20.10 -17.03 1.34
CA ILE A 279 -18.70 -17.25 1.67
C ILE A 279 -17.85 -16.40 0.74
N GLU A 280 -16.90 -15.67 1.31
CA GLU A 280 -15.94 -14.85 0.57
C GLU A 280 -14.67 -15.67 0.27
N PRO A 281 -14.05 -15.52 -0.92
CA PRO A 281 -12.73 -16.09 -1.17
C PRO A 281 -11.74 -15.52 -0.16
N GLY A 282 -11.32 -16.34 0.81
CA GLY A 282 -10.43 -15.93 1.91
C GLY A 282 -10.98 -16.17 3.32
N ASP A 283 -12.26 -16.50 3.48
CA ASP A 283 -12.84 -16.86 4.78
C ASP A 283 -12.17 -18.12 5.34
N THR A 284 -11.57 -18.04 6.53
CA THR A 284 -11.03 -19.22 7.26
C THR A 284 -12.15 -20.11 7.77
N GLU A 285 -11.84 -21.34 8.18
CA GLU A 285 -12.86 -22.28 8.66
C GLU A 285 -13.48 -21.81 9.99
N ARG A 286 -12.78 -20.95 10.73
CA ARG A 286 -13.32 -20.21 11.88
C ARG A 286 -14.28 -19.11 11.44
N ASP A 287 -13.98 -18.39 10.36
CA ASP A 287 -14.86 -17.37 9.79
C ASP A 287 -16.16 -17.99 9.24
N CYS A 288 -16.06 -19.18 8.63
CA CYS A 288 -17.23 -19.97 8.21
C CYS A 288 -18.15 -20.29 9.41
N VAL A 289 -17.60 -20.74 10.54
CA VAL A 289 -18.39 -21.02 11.76
C VAL A 289 -19.07 -19.75 12.28
N GLU A 290 -18.33 -18.64 12.34
CA GLU A 290 -18.88 -17.36 12.81
C GLU A 290 -20.01 -16.85 11.91
N ARG A 291 -19.86 -16.94 10.58
CA ARG A 291 -20.91 -16.58 9.62
C ARG A 291 -22.15 -17.47 9.76
N VAL A 292 -21.97 -18.76 9.97
CA VAL A 292 -23.09 -19.71 10.20
C VAL A 292 -23.81 -19.38 11.52
N ARG A 293 -23.08 -19.09 12.59
CA ARG A 293 -23.65 -18.66 13.88
C ARG A 293 -24.48 -17.38 13.74
N ARG A 294 -23.95 -16.36 13.05
CA ARG A 294 -24.64 -15.09 12.79
C ARG A 294 -25.94 -15.26 12.02
N LYS A 295 -26.05 -16.31 11.21
CA LYS A 295 -27.25 -16.59 10.42
C LYS A 295 -28.41 -17.15 11.23
N GLY A 296 -28.20 -17.50 12.50
CA GLY A 296 -29.27 -17.87 13.43
C GLY A 296 -29.79 -19.30 13.28
N VAL A 297 -29.06 -20.20 12.63
CA VAL A 297 -29.46 -21.62 12.51
C VAL A 297 -28.83 -22.42 13.64
N GLY A 298 -29.29 -22.21 14.88
CA GLY A 298 -28.64 -22.68 16.12
C GLY A 298 -28.19 -24.15 16.11
N ALA A 299 -29.09 -25.10 15.87
CA ALA A 299 -28.76 -26.53 15.90
C ALA A 299 -27.78 -26.96 14.78
N THR A 300 -27.93 -26.39 13.58
CA THR A 300 -27.01 -26.67 12.45
C THR A 300 -25.66 -25.99 12.66
N ALA A 301 -25.62 -24.81 13.29
CA ALA A 301 -24.40 -24.08 13.59
C ALA A 301 -23.55 -24.81 14.63
N GLU A 302 -24.16 -25.30 15.71
CA GLU A 302 -23.47 -26.11 16.72
C GLU A 302 -22.90 -27.41 16.13
N PHE A 303 -23.70 -28.09 15.29
CA PHE A 303 -23.25 -29.31 14.61
C PHE A 303 -22.10 -29.03 13.63
N PHE A 304 -22.21 -27.98 12.81
CA PHE A 304 -21.15 -27.55 11.90
C PHE A 304 -19.86 -27.22 12.66
N GLU A 305 -19.94 -26.53 13.79
CA GLU A 305 -18.78 -26.22 14.62
C GLU A 305 -18.11 -27.48 15.19
N ARG A 306 -18.89 -28.50 15.60
CA ARG A 306 -18.33 -29.79 16.04
C ARG A 306 -17.61 -30.51 14.89
N ILE A 307 -18.18 -30.52 13.68
CA ILE A 307 -17.53 -31.08 12.48
C ILE A 307 -16.23 -30.31 12.18
N THR A 308 -16.28 -28.98 12.13
CA THR A 308 -15.12 -28.14 11.82
C THR A 308 -13.99 -28.37 12.83
N ARG A 309 -14.30 -28.49 14.13
CA ARG A 309 -13.30 -28.86 15.15
C ARG A 309 -12.69 -30.23 14.92
N ALA A 310 -13.51 -31.25 14.67
CA ALA A 310 -13.03 -32.62 14.43
C ALA A 310 -12.14 -32.69 13.19
N TRP A 311 -12.53 -31.98 12.12
CA TRP A 311 -11.74 -31.88 10.90
C TRP A 311 -10.42 -31.12 11.12
N LEU A 312 -10.43 -29.98 11.82
CA LEU A 312 -9.20 -29.23 12.13
C LEU A 312 -8.19 -30.08 12.91
N VAL A 313 -8.66 -30.89 13.87
CA VAL A 313 -7.82 -31.82 14.62
C VAL A 313 -7.23 -32.88 13.68
N CYS A 314 -8.02 -33.50 12.80
CA CYS A 314 -7.51 -34.49 11.86
C CYS A 314 -6.60 -33.93 10.77
N ALA A 315 -6.84 -32.69 10.32
CA ALA A 315 -6.13 -32.07 9.20
C ALA A 315 -4.80 -31.43 9.63
N TYR A 316 -4.79 -30.76 10.79
CA TYR A 316 -3.64 -29.98 11.26
C TYR A 316 -2.89 -30.61 12.43
N SER A 317 -3.44 -31.63 13.10
CA SER A 317 -2.77 -32.33 14.20
C SER A 317 -2.45 -33.78 13.82
N ARG A 318 -1.44 -34.37 14.50
CA ARG A 318 -1.18 -35.82 14.42
C ARG A 318 -2.12 -36.64 15.31
N THR A 319 -3.04 -35.98 15.99
CA THR A 319 -3.98 -36.59 16.94
C THR A 319 -5.32 -36.80 16.26
N ARG A 320 -6.00 -37.90 16.59
CA ARG A 320 -7.38 -38.16 16.14
C ARG A 320 -8.35 -37.84 17.27
N PRO A 321 -9.51 -37.23 16.99
CA PRO A 321 -10.59 -37.17 17.97
C PRO A 321 -11.00 -38.59 18.37
N ALA A 322 -11.59 -38.71 19.57
CA ALA A 322 -12.08 -40.01 20.06
C ALA A 322 -13.06 -40.64 19.06
N ASP A 323 -12.94 -41.95 18.85
CA ASP A 323 -13.76 -42.68 17.88
C ASP A 323 -15.26 -42.50 18.12
N GLU A 324 -15.67 -42.43 19.39
CA GLU A 324 -17.05 -42.14 19.80
C GLU A 324 -17.55 -40.81 19.22
N VAL A 325 -16.73 -39.77 19.25
CA VAL A 325 -17.09 -38.44 18.74
C VAL A 325 -17.21 -38.44 17.22
N ALA A 326 -16.28 -39.11 16.52
CA ALA A 326 -16.32 -39.18 15.06
C ALA A 326 -17.51 -40.01 14.56
N LEU A 327 -17.80 -41.14 15.21
CA LEU A 327 -18.96 -41.98 14.88
C LEU A 327 -20.28 -41.27 15.20
N GLU A 328 -20.37 -40.55 16.33
CA GLU A 328 -21.55 -39.71 16.66
C GLU A 328 -21.81 -38.68 15.55
N LEU A 329 -20.76 -38.01 15.05
CA LEU A 329 -20.87 -37.02 13.98
C LEU A 329 -21.35 -37.64 12.65
N CYS A 330 -20.88 -38.84 12.31
CA CYS A 330 -21.31 -39.56 11.11
C CYS A 330 -22.78 -39.99 11.21
N GLU A 331 -23.24 -40.49 12.36
CA GLU A 331 -24.62 -40.94 12.55
C GLU A 331 -25.60 -39.77 12.60
N ARG A 332 -25.21 -38.68 13.26
CA ARG A 332 -26.05 -37.49 13.44
C ARG A 332 -26.15 -36.62 12.18
N TRP A 333 -25.34 -36.90 11.16
CA TRP A 333 -25.35 -36.20 9.88
C TRP A 333 -26.75 -36.15 9.23
N ASN A 334 -27.38 -37.32 9.08
CA ASN A 334 -28.67 -37.44 8.39
C ASN A 334 -29.80 -36.68 9.11
N GLY A 335 -29.82 -36.70 10.45
CA GLY A 335 -30.83 -36.00 11.24
C GLY A 335 -30.72 -34.47 11.19
N VAL A 336 -29.53 -33.91 10.94
CA VAL A 336 -29.33 -32.45 10.89
C VAL A 336 -29.49 -31.88 9.48
N PHE A 337 -29.05 -32.62 8.46
CA PHE A 337 -28.98 -32.13 7.08
C PHE A 337 -29.97 -32.79 6.11
N GLU A 338 -30.55 -33.96 6.39
CA GLU A 338 -31.53 -34.59 5.48
C GLU A 338 -32.99 -34.44 5.92
N GLU A 339 -33.30 -34.30 7.22
CA GLU A 339 -34.69 -34.24 7.72
C GLU A 339 -35.44 -32.88 7.59
N ARG A 340 -35.20 -32.08 6.55
CA ARG A 340 -36.08 -30.94 6.19
C ARG A 340 -36.32 -30.83 4.68
N GLY A 341 -36.56 -31.98 4.06
CA GLY A 341 -37.12 -32.08 2.71
C GLY A 341 -38.48 -32.77 2.76
N ALA A 342 -39.49 -32.06 3.27
CA ALA A 342 -40.90 -32.34 3.05
C ALA A 342 -41.63 -31.02 2.85
#